data_AF-A0A2V5X3X7-F1
#
_entry.id   AF-A0A2V5X3X7-F1
#
_cell.length_a   1.000
_cell.length_b   1.000
_cell.length_c   1.000
_cell.angle_alpha   90.00
_cell.angle_beta   90.00
_cell.angle_gamma   90.00
#
_symmetry.space_group_name_H-M   'P 1'
#
loop_
_entity.id
_entity.type
_entity.pdbx_description
1 polymer ?
#
loop_
_entity_poly.entity_id
_entity_poly.type
_entity_poly.pdbx_seq_one_letter_code
_entity_poly.pdbx_strand_id
1 'polypeptide(L)' 'YRALHALDYIGEPSLPAIISTARLTNSASRFLAIRSLWAHTNSPEALKFLTEATADCDPHVREDAAEALTGNELY' A
#
# COMPACT_ATOMS: atom_id res chain seq x y z
N TYR A 1 -8.46 -11.38 -6.72
CA TYR A 1 -9.44 -10.31 -7.03
C TYR A 1 -10.56 -10.14 -6.00
N ARG A 2 -11.18 -11.19 -5.43
CA ARG A 2 -12.35 -11.01 -4.51
C ARG A 2 -12.03 -10.62 -3.05
N ALA A 3 -10.79 -10.81 -2.57
CA ALA A 3 -10.44 -10.48 -1.19
C ALA A 3 -10.19 -8.98 -0.96
N LEU A 4 -9.78 -8.23 -1.99
CA LEU A 4 -9.48 -6.80 -1.89
C LEU A 4 -10.73 -5.91 -1.92
N HIS A 5 -11.75 -6.27 -2.71
CA HIS A 5 -13.04 -5.56 -2.65
C HIS A 5 -13.81 -5.79 -1.34
N ALA A 6 -13.53 -6.87 -0.61
CA ALA A 6 -14.11 -7.09 0.71
C ALA A 6 -13.55 -6.11 1.76
N LEU A 7 -12.34 -5.57 1.53
CA LEU A 7 -11.69 -4.60 2.42
C LEU A 7 -12.28 -3.18 2.27
N ASP A 8 -12.79 -2.82 1.09
CA ASP A 8 -13.57 -1.57 0.91
C ASP A 8 -14.94 -1.60 1.62
N TYR A 9 -15.49 -2.79 1.87
CA TYR A 9 -16.85 -2.98 2.41
C TYR A 9 -16.91 -3.27 3.92
N ILE A 10 -15.79 -3.68 4.52
CA ILE A 10 -15.65 -3.91 5.96
C ILE A 10 -14.88 -2.71 6.49
N GLY A 11 -15.58 -1.76 7.12
CA GLY A 11 -15.05 -0.47 7.56
C GLY A 11 -13.60 -0.51 8.04
N GLU A 12 -12.79 0.43 7.52
CA GLU A 12 -11.33 0.52 7.64
C GLU A 12 -10.64 -0.79 8.05
N PRO A 13 -10.14 -1.57 7.08
CA PRO A 13 -9.14 -2.57 7.41
C PRO A 13 -8.00 -1.86 8.13
N SER A 14 -7.77 -2.23 9.39
CA SER A 14 -6.71 -1.62 10.18
C SER A 14 -5.39 -1.65 9.39
N LEU A 15 -4.58 -0.60 9.47
CA LEU A 15 -3.26 -0.52 8.81
C LEU A 15 -2.44 -1.81 8.92
N PRO A 16 -2.40 -2.53 10.07
CA PRO A 16 -1.73 -3.82 10.17
C PRO A 16 -2.27 -4.90 9.24
N ALA A 17 -3.58 -4.96 9.02
CA ALA A 17 -4.22 -5.93 8.12
C ALA A 17 -3.87 -5.66 6.66
N ILE A 18 -3.84 -4.38 6.25
CA ILE A 18 -3.42 -3.96 4.91
C ILE A 18 -1.97 -4.36 4.67
N ILE A 19 -1.07 -3.99 5.57
CA ILE A 19 0.36 -4.29 5.47
C ILE A 19 0.62 -5.81 5.46
N SER A 20 -0.03 -6.55 6.34
CA SER A 20 0.09 -8.02 6.41
C SER A 20 -0.36 -8.67 5.10
N THR A 21 -1.51 -8.25 4.57
CA THR A 21 -2.07 -8.81 3.33
C THR A 21 -1.16 -8.51 2.14
N ALA A 22 -0.62 -7.29 2.07
CA ALA A 22 0.30 -6.87 1.02
C ALA A 22 1.56 -7.74 0.95
N ARG A 23 2.11 -8.12 2.11
CA ARG A 23 3.34 -8.92 2.20
C ARG A 23 3.15 -10.39 1.81
N LEU A 24 1.93 -10.91 1.93
CA LEU A 24 1.62 -12.33 1.65
C LEU A 24 1.29 -12.60 0.17
N THR A 25 1.23 -11.58 -0.67
CA THR A 25 0.58 -11.64 -1.97
C THR A 25 1.45 -11.07 -3.09
N ASN A 26 0.99 -11.20 -4.33
CA ASN A 26 1.69 -10.76 -5.55
C ASN A 26 1.79 -9.22 -5.67
N SER A 27 2.53 -8.73 -6.66
CA SER A 27 2.78 -7.29 -6.82
C SER A 27 1.52 -6.44 -6.93
N ALA A 28 0.44 -6.96 -7.54
CA ALA A 28 -0.86 -6.29 -7.60
C ALA A 28 -1.45 -5.97 -6.20
N SER A 29 -1.20 -6.82 -5.21
CA SER A 29 -1.70 -6.59 -3.85
C SER A 29 -0.82 -5.61 -3.07
N ARG A 30 0.50 -5.58 -3.37
CA ARG A 30 1.42 -4.55 -2.85
C ARG A 30 1.08 -3.17 -3.40
N PHE A 31 0.78 -3.09 -4.70
CA PHE A 31 0.27 -1.89 -5.35
C PHE A 31 -1.01 -1.37 -4.67
N LEU A 32 -2.02 -2.22 -4.47
CA LEU A 32 -3.26 -1.81 -3.81
C LEU A 32 -3.05 -1.36 -2.36
N ALA A 33 -2.12 -2.02 -1.63
CA ALA A 33 -1.74 -1.59 -0.30
C ALA A 33 -1.06 -0.22 -0.29
N ILE A 34 -0.15 0.06 -1.22
CA ILE A 34 0.48 1.39 -1.34
C ILE A 34 -0.60 2.46 -1.57
N ARG A 35 -1.52 2.23 -2.50
CA ARG A 35 -2.62 3.17 -2.79
C ARG A 35 -3.53 3.40 -1.59
N SER A 36 -3.81 2.35 -0.80
CA SER A 36 -4.60 2.49 0.42
C SER A 36 -3.84 3.23 1.52
N LEU A 37 -2.54 2.98 1.65
CA LEU A 37 -1.68 3.59 2.68
C LEU A 37 -1.33 5.06 2.40
N TRP A 38 -1.52 5.54 1.17
CA TRP A 38 -1.30 6.94 0.80
C TRP A 38 -2.14 7.92 1.65
N ALA A 39 -3.39 7.57 1.95
CA ALA A 39 -4.26 8.38 2.82
C ALA A 39 -3.82 8.38 4.30
N HIS A 40 -2.86 7.53 4.66
CA HIS A 40 -2.40 7.30 6.02
C HIS A 40 -0.91 7.63 6.20
N THR A 41 -0.33 8.50 5.37
CA THR A 41 1.08 8.94 5.48
C THR A 41 1.45 9.62 6.80
N ASN A 42 0.46 10.00 7.62
CA ASN A 42 0.68 10.44 9.00
C ASN A 42 0.94 9.29 10.00
N SER A 43 0.72 8.03 9.60
CA SER A 43 1.03 6.84 10.41
C SER A 43 2.50 6.43 10.20
N PRO A 44 3.27 6.26 11.31
CA PRO A 44 4.62 5.72 11.24
C PRO A 44 4.68 4.33 10.57
N GLU A 45 3.66 3.50 10.77
CA GLU A 45 3.56 2.17 10.17
C GLU A 45 3.37 2.23 8.66
N ALA A 46 2.52 3.15 8.19
CA ALA A 46 2.32 3.39 6.76
C ALA A 46 3.60 3.91 6.11
N LEU A 47 4.27 4.91 6.72
CA LEU A 47 5.54 5.44 6.22
C LEU A 47 6.63 4.37 6.16
N LYS A 48 6.72 3.51 7.17
CA LYS A 48 7.68 2.40 7.18
C LYS A 48 7.42 1.45 6.02
N PHE A 49 6.17 1.04 5.81
CA PHE A 49 5.83 0.15 4.71
C PHE A 49 6.12 0.80 3.34
N LEU A 50 5.73 2.05 3.13
CA LEU A 50 5.99 2.78 1.90
C LEU A 50 7.50 2.92 1.65
N THR A 51 8.29 3.20 2.68
CA THR A 51 9.76 3.26 2.59
C THR A 51 10.34 1.91 2.17
N GLU A 52 9.90 0.80 2.78
CA GLU A 52 10.32 -0.55 2.38
C GLU A 52 9.95 -0.87 0.93
N ALA A 53 8.77 -0.44 0.47
CA ALA A 53 8.27 -0.68 -0.87
C ALA A 53 9.06 0.05 -1.97
N THR A 54 9.81 1.12 -1.64
CA THR A 54 10.75 1.75 -2.59
C THR A 54 11.89 0.83 -3.03
N ALA A 55 12.12 -0.28 -2.33
CA ALA A 55 13.10 -1.30 -2.66
C ALA A 55 12.47 -2.59 -3.24
N ASP A 56 11.19 -2.58 -3.61
CA ASP A 56 10.50 -3.75 -4.15
C ASP A 56 11.11 -4.24 -5.48
N CYS A 57 10.98 -5.55 -5.75
CA CYS A 57 11.48 -6.15 -6.98
C CYS A 57 10.68 -5.68 -8.21
N ASP A 58 9.40 -5.35 -8.06
CA ASP A 58 8.55 -4.84 -9.13
C ASP A 58 8.77 -3.33 -9.30
N PRO A 59 9.19 -2.85 -10.49
CA PRO A 59 9.41 -1.43 -10.74
C PRO A 59 8.18 -0.55 -10.50
N HIS A 60 6.96 -1.05 -10.78
CA HIS A 60 5.74 -0.28 -10.57
C HIS A 60 5.46 -0.07 -9.08
N VAL A 61 5.73 -1.09 -8.26
CA VAL A 61 5.59 -0.99 -6.80
C VAL A 61 6.58 0.02 -6.22
N ARG A 62 7.80 0.13 -6.78
CA ARG A 62 8.78 1.14 -6.36
C ARG A 62 8.34 2.56 -6.72
N GLU A 63 7.82 2.75 -7.94
CA GLU A 63 7.34 4.05 -8.44
C GLU A 63 6.18 4.57 -7.59
N ASP A 64 5.14 3.75 -7.42
CA ASP A 64 4.00 4.06 -6.57
C ASP A 64 4.40 4.40 -5.12
N ALA A 65 5.35 3.65 -4.55
CA ALA A 65 5.82 3.90 -3.19
C ALA A 65 6.53 5.25 -3.07
N ALA A 66 7.35 5.62 -4.07
CA ALA A 66 8.04 6.91 -4.11
C ALA A 66 7.05 8.07 -4.30
N GLU A 67 6.04 7.89 -5.16
CA GLU A 67 4.98 8.87 -5.34
C GLU A 67 4.16 9.05 -4.07
N ALA A 68 3.79 7.94 -3.42
CA ALA A 68 3.05 7.98 -2.17
C ALA A 68 3.81 8.70 -1.04
N LEU A 69 5.15 8.57 -1.00
CA LEU A 69 6.01 9.27 -0.02
C LEU A 69 6.20 10.77 -0.34
N THR A 70 6.17 11.15 -1.63
CA THR A 70 6.35 12.55 -2.04
C THR A 70 5.04 13.34 -2.04
N GLY A 71 3.90 12.66 -1.96
CA GLY A 71 2.57 13.29 -1.96
C GLY A 71 2.13 13.78 -3.34
N ASN A 72 2.79 13.35 -4.42
CA ASN A 72 2.34 13.62 -5.77
C ASN A 72 1.19 12.66 -6.12
N GLU A 73 0.09 13.20 -6.66
CA GLU A 73 -1.07 12.41 -7.09
C GLU A 73 -0.71 11.43 -8.22
N LEU A 74 -1.07 10.16 -8.03
CA LEU A 74 -1.29 9.22 -9.11
C LEU A 74 -2.60 9.61 -9.81
N TYR A 75 -2.51 10.05 -11.07
CA TYR A 75 -3.63 10.45 -11.94
C TYR A 75 -4.74 9.39 -12.06
#